data_AF-A0A3M1TJ94-F1
#
_entry.id   AF-A0A3M1TJ94-F1
#
_cell.length_a   1.000
_cell.length_b   1.000
_cell.length_c   1.000
_cell.angle_alpha   90.00
_cell.angle_beta   90.00
_cell.angle_gamma   90.00
#
_symmetry.space_group_name_H-M   'P 1'
#
loop_
_entity.id
_entity.type
_entity.pdbx_description
1 polymer ?
#
loop_
_entity_poly.entity_id
_entity_poly.type
_entity_poly.pdbx_seq_one_letter_code
_entity_poly.pdbx_strand_id
1 'polypeptide(L)'
;MPSRSGAFLPRGARERPGHPCRSGDRGGGRRRAVSFVLRAWPEAAEIGRAEFNAGRYFEAHEHWEEIWHGASGPARDFWQGLIQVAGALLKVQRGEPTGALKLFDRGLAKLEPLVPAGAPVDLRALIGDSRQIRAEVEADPERVRQRRIPDERFPKLRTRAEVGGVALRSWPRRAEEGAVLFDAGKWWEAHEAFEAVMAEAPGDEPLVYKAILQSGSALHKLSQGKEGPGRVLAENALRLFDWLSPITVPEDAGVHVEAVRATLRWILAQGGLPDPVPRPRLHRP
;
A
#
# COMPACT_ATOMS: atom_id res chain seq x y z
N MET A 1 -50.92 23.26 68.54
CA MET A 1 -50.91 24.71 68.24
C MET A 1 -49.71 25.33 68.92
N PRO A 2 -48.90 26.19 68.28
CA PRO A 2 -48.19 26.11 66.98
C PRO A 2 -46.63 26.15 67.23
N SER A 3 -45.66 26.07 66.31
CA SER A 3 -45.50 26.67 64.97
C SER A 3 -44.18 26.19 64.30
N ARG A 4 -44.24 25.86 62.98
CA ARG A 4 -43.32 26.14 61.83
C ARG A 4 -41.82 25.75 61.95
N SER A 5 -41.07 25.33 60.91
CA SER A 5 -41.15 25.50 59.45
C SER A 5 -40.03 24.66 58.78
N GLY A 6 -40.13 24.38 57.47
CA GLY A 6 -38.96 24.34 56.58
C GLY A 6 -38.64 22.99 55.92
N ALA A 7 -38.77 22.96 54.59
CA ALA A 7 -38.51 21.85 53.69
C ALA A 7 -37.01 21.56 53.48
N PHE A 8 -36.66 20.30 53.21
CA PHE A 8 -35.36 19.93 52.62
C PHE A 8 -35.50 18.75 51.66
N LEU A 9 -35.34 19.02 50.35
CA LEU A 9 -35.09 18.03 49.30
C LEU A 9 -33.56 17.94 49.09
N PRO A 10 -32.94 16.76 49.08
CA PRO A 10 -31.52 16.66 48.74
C PRO A 10 -31.30 16.69 47.21
N ARG A 11 -30.37 17.56 46.78
CA ARG A 11 -29.83 17.63 45.40
C ARG A 11 -28.85 16.47 45.16
N GLY A 12 -29.21 15.55 44.27
CA GLY A 12 -28.36 14.49 43.75
C GLY A 12 -27.47 14.97 42.59
N ALA A 13 -26.30 14.33 42.47
CA ALA A 13 -25.14 14.74 41.69
C ALA A 13 -25.34 14.79 40.16
N ARG A 14 -24.58 15.68 39.51
CA ARG A 14 -24.48 15.85 38.06
C ARG A 14 -23.92 14.59 37.39
N GLU A 15 -24.65 14.11 36.38
CA GLU A 15 -24.24 13.02 35.49
C GLU A 15 -23.10 13.45 34.55
N ARG A 16 -22.09 12.59 34.39
CA ARG A 16 -21.08 12.66 33.32
C ARG A 16 -21.48 11.63 32.25
N PRO A 17 -21.51 11.96 30.95
CA PRO A 17 -21.80 10.97 29.93
C PRO A 17 -20.63 9.99 29.78
N GLY A 18 -20.92 8.71 29.99
CA GLY A 18 -19.97 7.62 29.87
C GLY A 18 -19.59 7.33 28.41
N HIS A 19 -18.31 7.06 28.19
CA HIS A 19 -17.79 6.45 26.98
C HIS A 19 -18.33 5.03 26.80
N PRO A 20 -19.00 4.68 25.69
CA PRO A 20 -19.30 3.29 25.41
C PRO A 20 -18.10 2.63 24.71
N CYS A 21 -17.26 1.95 25.49
CA CYS A 21 -16.50 0.80 25.01
C CYS A 21 -17.42 -0.42 25.07
N ARG A 22 -17.83 -0.95 23.92
CA ARG A 22 -18.27 -2.35 23.83
C ARG A 22 -17.84 -2.94 22.48
N SER A 23 -16.78 -3.72 22.54
CA SER A 23 -16.32 -4.62 21.49
C SER A 23 -17.06 -5.95 21.58
N GLY A 24 -17.55 -6.45 20.45
CA GLY A 24 -17.91 -7.86 20.27
C GLY A 24 -18.98 -8.08 19.20
N ASP A 25 -18.57 -8.44 17.98
CA ASP A 25 -18.72 -9.79 17.38
C ASP A 25 -18.36 -9.74 15.89
N ARG A 26 -17.28 -10.41 15.48
CA ARG A 26 -17.19 -11.79 14.93
C ARG A 26 -17.59 -11.91 13.45
N GLY A 27 -16.62 -12.36 12.66
CA GLY A 27 -16.84 -13.28 11.54
C GLY A 27 -16.98 -12.65 10.16
N GLY A 28 -15.97 -12.85 9.29
CA GLY A 28 -16.14 -12.78 7.84
C GLY A 28 -15.78 -11.44 7.19
N GLY A 29 -14.49 -11.16 7.01
CA GLY A 29 -14.07 -9.97 6.23
C GLY A 29 -12.62 -9.91 5.78
N ARG A 30 -11.77 -10.89 6.10
CA ARG A 30 -10.34 -10.87 5.73
C ARG A 30 -10.04 -11.29 4.28
N ARG A 31 -11.04 -11.33 3.39
CA ARG A 31 -10.85 -11.62 1.95
C ARG A 31 -11.58 -10.64 1.05
N ARG A 32 -11.28 -9.36 1.20
CA ARG A 32 -11.42 -8.36 0.13
C ARG A 32 -10.28 -7.35 0.26
N ALA A 33 -9.07 -7.77 -0.13
CA ALA A 33 -8.01 -6.84 -0.52
C ALA A 33 -8.39 -6.24 -1.88
N VAL A 34 -9.45 -5.43 -1.89
CA VAL A 34 -9.89 -4.72 -3.08
C VAL A 34 -9.17 -3.39 -3.04
N SER A 35 -8.15 -3.25 -3.90
CA SER A 35 -7.74 -1.97 -4.47
C SER A 35 -7.50 -0.86 -3.43
N PHE A 36 -6.36 -0.90 -2.74
CA PHE A 36 -5.86 0.27 -2.01
C PHE A 36 -5.46 1.33 -3.05
N VAL A 37 -6.32 2.33 -3.22
CA VAL A 37 -5.96 3.59 -3.87
C VAL A 37 -6.18 4.67 -2.84
N LEU A 38 -5.12 5.34 -2.44
CA LEU A 38 -5.29 6.74 -2.07
C LEU A 38 -5.57 7.47 -3.38
N ARG A 39 -6.85 7.70 -3.69
CA ARG A 39 -7.26 8.39 -4.94
C ARG A 39 -6.67 9.79 -5.04
N ALA A 40 -6.20 10.34 -3.93
CA ALA A 40 -5.51 11.61 -3.84
C ALA A 40 -4.36 11.50 -2.83
N TRP A 41 -3.25 12.20 -3.12
CA TRP A 41 -2.22 12.56 -2.16
C TRP A 41 -2.47 14.03 -1.78
N PRO A 42 -3.30 14.30 -0.75
CA PRO A 42 -3.66 15.67 -0.40
C PRO A 42 -2.43 16.44 0.09
N GLU A 43 -2.52 17.77 0.10
CA GLU A 43 -1.43 18.64 0.57
C GLU A 43 -0.94 18.27 1.98
N ALA A 44 -1.86 17.97 2.90
CA ALA A 44 -1.53 17.50 4.25
C ALA A 44 -0.70 16.20 4.25
N ALA A 45 -0.88 15.31 3.28
CA ALA A 45 -0.07 14.10 3.15
C ALA A 45 1.37 14.44 2.77
N GLU A 46 1.55 15.40 1.86
CA GLU A 46 2.86 15.85 1.40
C GLU A 46 3.59 16.64 2.49
N ILE A 47 2.89 17.51 3.23
CA ILE A 47 3.45 18.18 4.40
C ILE A 47 3.91 17.14 5.42
N GLY A 48 3.05 16.19 5.81
CA GLY A 48 3.44 15.14 6.74
C GLY A 48 4.61 14.27 6.25
N ARG A 49 4.72 14.03 4.93
CA ARG A 49 5.89 13.36 4.32
C ARG A 49 7.16 14.18 4.49
N ALA A 50 7.11 15.47 4.22
CA ALA A 50 8.25 16.38 4.37
C ALA A 50 8.71 16.44 5.84
N GLU A 51 7.77 16.56 6.78
CA GLU A 51 8.01 16.52 8.23
C GLU A 51 8.67 15.19 8.66
N PHE A 52 8.11 14.07 8.21
CA PHE A 52 8.66 12.73 8.49
C PHE A 52 10.10 12.59 7.98
N ASN A 53 10.35 13.04 6.74
CA ASN A 53 11.68 12.98 6.14
C ASN A 53 12.68 13.93 6.81
N ALA A 54 12.21 14.97 7.48
CA ALA A 54 13.03 15.89 8.26
C ALA A 54 13.20 15.47 9.73
N GLY A 55 12.71 14.30 10.15
CA GLY A 55 12.81 13.82 11.53
C GLY A 55 11.80 14.45 12.50
N ARG A 56 10.85 15.23 12.00
CA ARG A 56 9.76 15.88 12.74
C ARG A 56 8.56 14.95 12.80
N TYR A 57 8.72 13.84 13.53
CA TYR A 57 7.76 12.74 13.53
C TYR A 57 6.44 13.06 14.26
N PHE A 58 6.48 13.99 15.21
CA PHE A 58 5.26 14.44 15.87
C PHE A 58 4.39 15.26 14.91
N GLU A 59 4.99 16.18 14.19
CA GLU A 59 4.34 17.02 13.20
C GLU A 59 3.78 16.18 12.04
N ALA A 60 4.55 15.20 11.56
CA ALA A 60 4.09 14.23 10.58
C ALA A 60 2.85 13.44 11.07
N HIS A 61 2.88 13.00 12.34
CA HIS A 61 1.77 12.31 12.97
C HIS A 61 0.50 13.16 12.95
N GLU A 62 0.57 14.41 13.40
CA GLU A 62 -0.59 15.32 13.47
C GLU A 62 -1.21 15.52 12.08
N HIS A 63 -0.40 15.81 11.06
CA HIS A 63 -0.88 16.02 9.69
C HIS A 63 -1.58 14.77 9.12
N TRP A 64 -1.08 13.58 9.42
CA TRP A 64 -1.69 12.34 8.95
C TRP A 64 -2.91 11.91 9.77
N GLU A 65 -2.98 12.27 11.05
CA GLU A 65 -4.13 11.94 11.91
C GLU A 65 -5.42 12.61 11.41
N GLU A 66 -5.34 13.85 10.93
CA GLU A 66 -6.47 14.54 10.31
C GLU A 66 -7.03 13.77 9.09
N ILE A 67 -6.14 13.28 8.22
CA ILE A 67 -6.52 12.48 7.05
C ILE A 67 -7.11 11.13 7.48
N TRP A 68 -6.50 10.51 8.50
CA TRP A 68 -6.93 9.22 9.04
C TRP A 68 -8.36 9.24 9.58
N HIS A 69 -8.79 10.35 10.21
CA HIS A 69 -10.16 10.49 10.71
C HIS A 69 -11.21 10.33 9.62
N GLY A 70 -10.98 10.88 8.42
CA GLY A 70 -11.87 10.73 7.26
C GLY A 70 -11.67 9.43 6.46
N ALA A 71 -10.62 8.66 6.74
CA ALA A 71 -10.27 7.49 5.97
C ALA A 71 -11.04 6.22 6.41
N SER A 72 -11.37 5.37 5.44
CA SER A 72 -12.04 4.08 5.65
C SER A 72 -11.35 2.94 4.89
N GLY A 73 -11.62 1.70 5.30
CA GLY A 73 -11.08 0.50 4.68
C GLY A 73 -9.54 0.52 4.59
N PRO A 74 -8.95 0.05 3.47
CA PRO A 74 -7.51 0.02 3.29
C PRO A 74 -6.81 1.39 3.46
N ALA A 75 -7.45 2.50 3.06
CA ALA A 75 -6.94 3.87 3.26
C ALA A 75 -6.69 4.18 4.74
N ARG A 76 -7.61 3.74 5.61
CA ARG A 76 -7.49 3.93 7.06
C ARG A 76 -6.30 3.17 7.63
N ASP A 77 -6.09 1.93 7.19
CA ASP A 77 -4.96 1.12 7.66
C ASP A 77 -3.61 1.71 7.23
N PHE A 78 -3.52 2.28 6.02
CA PHE A 78 -2.32 2.97 5.57
C PHE A 78 -1.96 4.15 6.44
N TRP A 79 -2.89 5.10 6.63
CA TRP A 79 -2.60 6.29 7.42
C TRP A 79 -2.26 5.91 8.86
N GLN A 80 -3.02 4.98 9.44
CA GLN A 80 -2.72 4.50 10.78
C GLN A 80 -1.35 3.81 10.86
N GLY A 81 -0.96 3.08 9.81
CA GLY A 81 0.37 2.47 9.70
C GLY A 81 1.48 3.51 9.69
N LEU A 82 1.36 4.55 8.85
CA LEU A 82 2.32 5.66 8.79
C LEU A 82 2.42 6.42 10.12
N ILE A 83 1.28 6.75 10.73
CA ILE A 83 1.17 7.40 12.04
C ILE A 83 1.88 6.56 13.11
N GLN A 84 1.69 5.24 13.11
CA GLN A 84 2.35 4.34 14.07
C GLN A 84 3.86 4.23 13.82
N VAL A 85 4.32 4.20 12.57
CA VAL A 85 5.76 4.24 12.26
C VAL A 85 6.39 5.56 12.70
N ALA A 86 5.75 6.70 12.43
CA ALA A 86 6.21 8.01 12.92
C ALA A 86 6.27 8.04 14.45
N GLY A 87 5.21 7.58 15.12
CA GLY A 87 5.19 7.44 16.57
C GLY A 87 6.28 6.51 17.10
N ALA A 88 6.61 5.42 16.40
CA ALA A 88 7.68 4.52 16.77
C ALA A 88 9.05 5.22 16.72
N LEU A 89 9.33 5.95 15.63
CA LEU A 89 10.57 6.71 15.46
C LEU A 89 10.70 7.84 16.50
N LEU A 90 9.60 8.54 16.79
CA LEU A 90 9.55 9.52 17.89
C LEU A 90 9.89 8.87 19.25
N LYS A 91 9.43 7.64 19.50
CA LYS A 91 9.78 6.90 20.71
C LYS A 91 11.27 6.52 20.74
N VAL A 92 11.88 6.20 19.59
CA VAL A 92 13.33 6.01 19.51
C VAL A 92 14.07 7.31 19.85
N GLN A 93 13.69 8.46 19.26
CA GLN A 93 14.28 9.78 19.58
C GLN A 93 14.21 10.12 21.07
N ARG A 94 13.10 9.76 21.73
CA ARG A 94 12.88 10.02 23.16
C ARG A 94 13.62 9.07 24.09
N GLY A 95 14.16 7.97 23.57
CA GLY A 95 14.82 6.93 24.36
C GLY A 95 13.85 5.94 25.00
N GLU A 96 12.74 5.63 24.33
CA GLU A 96 11.65 4.79 24.82
C GLU A 96 11.54 3.47 24.01
N PRO A 97 12.48 2.51 24.17
CA PRO A 97 12.57 1.33 23.29
C PRO A 97 11.30 0.45 23.33
N THR A 98 10.73 0.22 24.52
CA THR A 98 9.52 -0.60 24.67
C THR A 98 8.32 0.01 23.96
N GLY A 99 8.22 1.34 23.95
CA GLY A 99 7.17 2.06 23.23
C GLY A 99 7.37 1.97 21.72
N ALA A 100 8.62 2.13 21.27
CA ALA A 100 9.00 2.04 19.87
C ALA A 100 8.66 0.66 19.27
N LEU A 101 9.09 -0.44 19.91
CA LEU A 101 8.83 -1.81 19.43
C LEU A 101 7.34 -2.08 19.21
N LYS A 102 6.50 -1.71 20.20
CA LYS A 102 5.05 -1.90 20.11
C LYS A 102 4.42 -1.13 18.95
N LEU A 103 4.90 0.07 18.66
CA LEU A 103 4.39 0.90 17.56
C LEU A 103 4.89 0.41 16.21
N PHE A 104 6.15 -0.02 16.10
CA PHE A 104 6.66 -0.67 14.89
C PHE A 104 5.86 -1.93 14.56
N ASP A 105 5.63 -2.82 15.51
CA ASP A 105 4.87 -4.06 15.30
C ASP A 105 3.47 -3.78 14.71
N ARG A 106 2.77 -2.80 15.29
CA ARG A 106 1.41 -2.45 14.86
C ARG A 106 1.41 -1.74 13.51
N GLY A 107 2.34 -0.80 13.30
CA GLY A 107 2.42 -0.02 12.07
C GLY A 107 2.79 -0.90 10.88
N LEU A 108 3.81 -1.75 11.04
CA LEU A 108 4.24 -2.70 10.02
C LEU A 108 3.15 -3.70 9.66
N ALA A 109 2.45 -4.27 10.66
CA ALA A 109 1.34 -5.19 10.41
C ALA A 109 0.18 -4.57 9.60
N LYS A 110 0.03 -3.24 9.62
CA LYS A 110 -0.96 -2.52 8.80
C LYS A 110 -0.47 -2.22 7.40
N LEU A 111 0.82 -1.90 7.23
CA LEU A 111 1.39 -1.51 5.95
C LEU A 111 1.75 -2.70 5.07
N GLU A 112 2.17 -3.83 5.65
CA GLU A 112 2.58 -5.02 4.90
C GLU A 112 1.53 -5.55 3.92
N PRO A 113 0.24 -5.69 4.29
CA PRO A 113 -0.80 -6.14 3.36
C PRO A 113 -1.06 -5.17 2.20
N LEU A 114 -0.53 -3.94 2.29
CA LEU A 114 -0.70 -2.88 1.28
C LEU A 114 0.46 -2.86 0.29
N VAL A 115 1.46 -3.75 0.37
CA VAL A 115 2.49 -3.91 -0.67
C VAL A 115 2.03 -4.96 -1.68
N PRO A 116 2.16 -4.73 -3.01
CA PRO A 116 2.53 -3.52 -3.74
C PRO A 116 1.25 -2.84 -4.24
N ALA A 117 0.48 -2.23 -3.35
CA ALA A 117 -0.79 -1.62 -3.71
C ALA A 117 -0.60 -0.12 -3.83
N GLY A 118 -0.55 0.39 -5.06
CA GLY A 118 -0.87 1.76 -5.51
C GLY A 118 -0.62 2.96 -4.59
N ALA A 119 0.25 2.84 -3.60
CA ALA A 119 0.57 3.88 -2.64
C ALA A 119 1.42 4.91 -3.38
N PRO A 120 1.25 6.21 -3.14
CA PRO A 120 2.08 7.23 -3.77
C PRO A 120 3.52 7.28 -3.21
N VAL A 121 3.84 6.38 -2.27
CA VAL A 121 5.12 6.30 -1.56
C VAL A 121 5.62 4.86 -1.52
N ASP A 122 6.94 4.69 -1.47
CA ASP A 122 7.60 3.39 -1.48
C ASP A 122 7.46 2.70 -0.13
N LEU A 123 6.32 2.01 0.03
CA LEU A 123 6.03 1.21 1.22
C LEU A 123 7.02 0.08 1.42
N ARG A 124 7.59 -0.50 0.35
CA ARG A 124 8.54 -1.61 0.49
C ARG A 124 9.82 -1.12 1.15
N ALA A 125 10.37 0.01 0.70
CA ALA A 125 11.53 0.64 1.32
C ALA A 125 11.23 1.04 2.77
N LEU A 126 10.10 1.73 3.01
CA LEU A 126 9.70 2.14 4.36
C LEU A 126 9.62 0.95 5.33
N ILE A 127 8.97 -0.15 4.92
CA ILE A 127 8.83 -1.37 5.73
C ILE A 127 10.19 -2.01 5.99
N GLY A 128 11.04 -2.12 4.96
CA GLY A 128 12.39 -2.66 5.09
C GLY A 128 13.23 -1.88 6.10
N ASP A 129 13.33 -0.57 5.90
CA ASP A 129 14.10 0.34 6.76
C ASP A 129 13.56 0.34 8.19
N SER A 130 12.23 0.36 8.35
CA SER A 130 11.58 0.34 9.67
C SER A 130 11.84 -0.98 10.41
N ARG A 131 11.85 -2.11 9.70
CA ARG A 131 12.22 -3.42 10.28
C ARG A 131 13.68 -3.44 10.73
N GLN A 132 14.58 -2.82 9.99
CA GLN A 132 15.98 -2.71 10.39
C GLN A 132 16.14 -1.91 11.69
N ILE A 133 15.51 -0.73 11.79
CA ILE A 133 15.53 0.06 13.03
C ILE A 133 14.87 -0.69 14.18
N ARG A 134 13.73 -1.34 13.95
CA ARG A 134 13.06 -2.16 14.95
C ARG A 134 13.99 -3.28 15.48
N ALA A 135 14.69 -3.98 14.59
CA ALA A 135 15.62 -5.04 14.98
C ALA A 135 16.80 -4.50 15.80
N GLU A 136 17.29 -3.29 15.49
CA GLU A 136 18.34 -2.63 16.30
C GLU A 136 17.84 -2.22 17.68
N VAL A 137 16.61 -1.70 17.78
CA VAL A 137 15.96 -1.37 19.06
C VAL A 137 15.79 -2.62 19.92
N GLU A 138 15.45 -3.76 19.30
CA GLU A 138 15.30 -5.05 19.98
C GLU A 138 16.64 -5.63 20.45
N ALA A 139 17.68 -5.53 19.61
CA ALA A 139 19.01 -6.04 19.91
C ALA A 139 19.74 -5.23 20.98
N ASP A 140 19.56 -3.90 20.99
CA ASP A 140 20.21 -3.01 21.97
C ASP A 140 19.25 -1.90 22.46
N PRO A 141 18.35 -2.23 23.40
CA PRO A 141 17.45 -1.24 24.00
C PRO A 141 18.19 -0.12 24.75
N GLU A 142 19.41 -0.37 25.20
CA GLU A 142 20.19 0.59 25.98
C GLU A 142 20.78 1.68 25.09
N ARG A 143 21.20 1.32 23.88
CA ARG A 143 21.55 2.29 22.83
C ARG A 143 20.41 3.27 22.54
N VAL A 144 19.17 2.79 22.56
CA VAL A 144 17.98 3.64 22.38
C VAL A 144 17.79 4.55 23.59
N ARG A 145 17.84 4.03 24.82
CA ARG A 145 17.74 4.85 26.05
C ARG A 145 18.78 5.96 26.10
N GLN A 146 19.98 5.68 25.60
CA GLN A 146 21.08 6.62 25.50
C GLN A 146 21.02 7.53 24.25
N ARG A 147 19.98 7.39 23.41
CA ARG A 147 19.73 8.16 22.18
C ARG A 147 20.90 8.12 21.19
N ARG A 148 21.47 6.93 21.02
CA ARG A 148 22.65 6.65 20.18
C ARG A 148 22.32 6.05 18.80
N ILE A 149 21.06 6.12 18.38
CA ILE A 149 20.67 5.84 17.00
C ILE A 149 20.49 7.21 16.31
N PRO A 150 21.35 7.56 15.34
CA PRO A 150 21.27 8.86 14.68
C PRO A 150 20.08 8.94 13.72
N ASP A 151 19.41 10.09 13.68
CA ASP A 151 18.16 10.31 12.92
C ASP A 151 18.34 10.13 11.40
N GLU A 152 19.55 10.31 10.87
CA GLU A 152 19.87 10.08 9.46
C GLU A 152 19.68 8.62 9.04
N ARG A 153 19.71 7.70 10.01
CA ARG A 153 19.45 6.28 9.78
C ARG A 153 17.98 5.92 9.77
N PHE A 154 17.11 6.82 10.20
CA PHE A 154 15.69 6.53 10.21
C PHE A 154 15.10 6.48 8.80
N PRO A 155 14.06 5.65 8.59
CA PRO A 155 13.41 5.48 7.31
C PRO A 155 13.01 6.82 6.69
N LYS A 156 13.06 6.89 5.36
CA LYS A 156 12.53 8.02 4.60
C LYS A 156 11.34 7.55 3.78
N LEU A 157 10.30 8.37 3.75
CA LEU A 157 9.12 8.17 2.93
C LEU A 157 9.37 8.76 1.54
N ARG A 158 9.91 7.93 0.65
CA ARG A 158 10.20 8.29 -0.74
C ARG A 158 8.94 8.16 -1.59
N THR A 159 8.71 9.15 -2.43
CA THR A 159 7.75 9.08 -3.53
C THR A 159 8.29 8.18 -4.63
N ARG A 160 7.41 7.70 -5.51
CA ARG A 160 7.89 6.92 -6.66
C ARG A 160 8.80 7.72 -7.59
N ALA A 161 8.53 9.02 -7.77
CA ALA A 161 9.36 9.89 -8.59
C ALA A 161 10.82 9.92 -8.11
N GLU A 162 11.05 9.81 -6.80
CA GLU A 162 12.39 9.78 -6.20
C GLU A 162 13.07 8.40 -6.32
N VAL A 163 12.31 7.30 -6.43
CA VAL A 163 12.86 5.93 -6.59
C VAL A 163 13.14 5.59 -8.06
N GLY A 164 12.42 6.23 -8.99
CA GLY A 164 12.59 6.05 -10.43
C GLY A 164 11.82 4.86 -11.01
N GLY A 165 12.07 4.59 -12.30
CA GLY A 165 11.47 3.48 -13.04
C GLY A 165 12.05 2.11 -12.69
N VAL A 166 11.54 1.05 -13.31
CA VAL A 166 12.14 -0.30 -13.24
C VAL A 166 12.84 -0.61 -14.56
N ALA A 167 14.11 -1.00 -14.49
CA ALA A 167 14.80 -1.63 -15.61
C ALA A 167 14.93 -3.13 -15.33
N LEU A 168 14.28 -3.97 -16.15
CA LEU A 168 14.44 -5.42 -16.06
C LEU A 168 15.88 -5.80 -16.40
N ARG A 169 16.50 -6.67 -15.60
CA ARG A 169 17.90 -7.09 -15.84
C ARG A 169 18.03 -8.01 -17.05
N SER A 170 17.01 -8.80 -17.31
CA SER A 170 16.98 -9.78 -18.40
C SER A 170 15.53 -10.12 -18.73
N TRP A 171 15.33 -10.75 -19.89
CA TRP A 171 14.08 -11.38 -20.27
C TRP A 171 14.31 -12.89 -20.43
N PRO A 172 14.19 -13.67 -19.35
CA PRO A 172 14.57 -15.09 -19.37
C PRO A 172 13.63 -15.89 -20.26
N ARG A 173 14.09 -17.06 -20.73
CA ARG A 173 13.32 -17.96 -21.60
C ARG A 173 11.91 -18.26 -21.09
N ARG A 174 11.72 -18.41 -19.78
CA ARG A 174 10.38 -18.62 -19.20
C ARG A 174 9.47 -17.39 -19.34
N ALA A 175 10.01 -16.18 -19.28
CA ALA A 175 9.24 -14.96 -19.54
C ALA A 175 8.84 -14.87 -21.02
N GLU A 176 9.73 -15.29 -21.91
CA GLU A 176 9.45 -15.40 -23.35
C GLU A 176 8.33 -16.41 -23.65
N GLU A 177 8.41 -17.61 -23.07
CA GLU A 177 7.35 -18.62 -23.16
C GLU A 177 6.00 -18.05 -22.65
N GLY A 178 6.01 -17.33 -21.53
CA GLY A 178 4.84 -16.64 -21.00
C GLY A 178 4.29 -15.58 -21.95
N ALA A 179 5.14 -14.79 -22.60
CA ALA A 179 4.71 -13.76 -23.54
C ALA A 179 4.10 -14.34 -24.82
N VAL A 180 4.67 -15.43 -25.34
CA VAL A 180 4.11 -16.14 -26.51
C VAL A 180 2.71 -16.69 -26.19
N LEU A 181 2.54 -17.28 -25.00
CA LEU A 181 1.24 -17.78 -24.53
C LEU A 181 0.24 -16.64 -24.32
N PHE A 182 0.69 -15.52 -23.76
CA PHE A 182 -0.13 -14.31 -23.57
C PHE A 182 -0.69 -13.80 -24.90
N ASP A 183 0.16 -13.67 -25.92
CA ASP A 183 -0.22 -13.18 -27.25
C ASP A 183 -1.18 -14.14 -27.97
N ALA A 184 -1.04 -15.44 -27.70
CA ALA A 184 -1.95 -16.47 -28.18
C ALA A 184 -3.31 -16.49 -27.44
N GLY A 185 -3.48 -15.69 -26.38
CA GLY A 185 -4.67 -15.68 -25.53
C GLY A 185 -4.75 -16.87 -24.55
N LYS A 186 -3.66 -17.62 -24.39
CA LYS A 186 -3.52 -18.73 -23.44
C LYS A 186 -3.09 -18.20 -22.07
N TRP A 187 -3.97 -17.40 -21.46
CA TRP A 187 -3.63 -16.62 -20.27
C TRP A 187 -3.40 -17.46 -19.01
N TRP A 188 -3.96 -18.67 -18.93
CA TRP A 188 -3.70 -19.57 -17.82
C TRP A 188 -2.26 -20.12 -17.89
N GLU A 189 -1.85 -20.62 -19.05
CA GLU A 189 -0.51 -21.16 -19.25
C GLU A 189 0.55 -20.06 -19.18
N ALA A 190 0.23 -18.86 -19.70
CA ALA A 190 1.07 -17.68 -19.51
C ALA A 190 1.25 -17.35 -18.01
N HIS A 191 0.23 -17.61 -17.18
CA HIS A 191 0.29 -17.37 -15.75
C HIS A 191 1.37 -18.19 -15.07
N GLU A 192 1.35 -19.49 -15.28
CA GLU A 192 2.34 -20.41 -14.70
C GLU A 192 3.78 -20.04 -15.12
N ALA A 193 3.98 -19.66 -16.38
CA ALA A 193 5.29 -19.26 -16.91
C ALA A 193 5.85 -18.00 -16.20
N PHE A 194 5.05 -16.94 -16.04
CA PHE A 194 5.49 -15.73 -15.36
C PHE A 194 5.61 -15.89 -13.84
N GLU A 195 4.79 -16.73 -13.20
CA GLU A 195 4.93 -17.03 -11.76
C GLU A 195 6.29 -17.61 -11.42
N ALA A 196 6.78 -18.52 -12.26
CA ALA A 196 8.12 -19.07 -12.10
C ALA A 196 9.22 -18.01 -12.18
N VAL A 197 9.10 -17.03 -13.10
CA VAL A 197 10.09 -15.94 -13.25
C VAL A 197 10.04 -14.98 -12.06
N MET A 198 8.84 -14.65 -11.57
CA MET A 198 8.67 -13.75 -10.43
C MET A 198 9.35 -14.26 -9.15
N ALA A 199 9.36 -15.58 -8.92
CA ALA A 199 9.95 -16.16 -7.73
C ALA A 199 11.46 -15.90 -7.61
N GLU A 200 12.13 -15.71 -8.75
CA GLU A 200 13.58 -15.55 -8.84
C GLU A 200 13.99 -14.09 -9.13
N ALA A 201 13.05 -13.26 -9.58
CA ALA A 201 13.33 -11.89 -9.99
C ALA A 201 13.61 -10.96 -8.78
N PRO A 202 14.65 -10.11 -8.84
CA PRO A 202 15.05 -9.28 -7.72
C PRO A 202 14.28 -7.96 -7.66
N GLY A 203 14.24 -7.36 -6.46
CA GLY A 203 13.72 -6.01 -6.26
C GLY A 203 12.27 -5.83 -6.71
N ASP A 204 12.05 -4.87 -7.60
CA ASP A 204 10.72 -4.53 -8.12
C ASP A 204 10.36 -5.28 -9.41
N GLU A 205 11.29 -6.03 -10.01
CA GLU A 205 11.06 -6.76 -11.27
C GLU A 205 9.88 -7.75 -11.20
N PRO A 206 9.65 -8.51 -10.10
CA PRO A 206 8.46 -9.36 -9.97
C PRO A 206 7.14 -8.60 -10.19
N LEU A 207 7.10 -7.29 -9.89
CA LEU A 207 5.89 -6.49 -10.03
C LEU A 207 5.54 -6.20 -11.49
N VAL A 208 6.53 -6.15 -12.38
CA VAL A 208 6.31 -5.97 -13.82
C VAL A 208 5.56 -7.20 -14.37
N TYR A 209 6.06 -8.40 -14.05
CA TYR A 209 5.40 -9.65 -14.43
C TYR A 209 4.00 -9.77 -13.80
N LYS A 210 3.83 -9.37 -12.53
CA LYS A 210 2.52 -9.32 -11.88
C LYS A 210 1.54 -8.40 -12.61
N ALA A 211 1.99 -7.24 -13.10
CA ALA A 211 1.15 -6.33 -13.88
C ALA A 211 0.69 -6.97 -15.20
N ILE A 212 1.60 -7.66 -15.90
CA ILE A 212 1.28 -8.43 -17.12
C ILE A 212 0.23 -9.52 -16.82
N LEU A 213 0.42 -10.28 -15.74
CA LEU A 213 -0.51 -11.34 -15.31
C LEU A 213 -1.92 -10.82 -15.00
N GLN A 214 -1.99 -9.73 -14.24
CA GLN A 214 -3.27 -9.10 -13.93
C GLN A 214 -3.94 -8.56 -15.20
N SER A 215 -3.16 -8.13 -16.19
CA SER A 215 -3.67 -7.73 -17.50
C SER A 215 -4.30 -8.91 -18.25
N GLY A 216 -3.62 -10.05 -18.31
CA GLY A 216 -4.18 -11.26 -18.93
C GLY A 216 -5.45 -11.75 -18.23
N SER A 217 -5.44 -11.74 -16.90
CA SER A 217 -6.62 -12.08 -16.09
C SER A 217 -7.79 -11.11 -16.31
N ALA A 218 -7.50 -9.81 -16.45
CA ALA A 218 -8.51 -8.81 -16.78
C ALA A 218 -9.14 -9.10 -18.14
N LEU A 219 -8.31 -9.25 -19.18
CA LEU A 219 -8.76 -9.53 -20.55
C LEU A 219 -9.59 -10.82 -20.62
N HIS A 220 -9.23 -11.85 -19.86
CA HIS A 220 -10.00 -13.07 -19.75
C HIS A 220 -11.41 -12.88 -19.19
N LYS A 221 -11.54 -12.07 -18.13
CA LYS A 221 -12.86 -11.77 -17.57
C LYS A 221 -13.67 -10.92 -18.53
N LEU A 222 -13.06 -9.92 -19.16
CA LEU A 222 -13.72 -9.04 -20.13
C LEU A 222 -14.21 -9.83 -21.35
N SER A 223 -13.41 -10.76 -21.89
CA SER A 223 -13.82 -11.62 -23.02
C SER A 223 -14.94 -12.61 -22.68
N GLN A 224 -15.17 -12.87 -21.39
CA GLN A 224 -16.31 -13.66 -20.89
C GLN A 224 -17.55 -12.79 -20.59
N GLY A 225 -17.54 -11.50 -20.92
CA GLY A 225 -18.60 -10.55 -20.56
C GLY A 225 -18.65 -10.19 -19.07
N LYS A 226 -17.65 -10.59 -18.28
CA LYS A 226 -17.58 -10.31 -16.83
C LYS A 226 -16.96 -8.93 -16.59
N GLU A 227 -17.69 -7.88 -16.99
CA GLU A 227 -17.19 -6.51 -17.01
C GLU A 227 -16.69 -6.03 -15.65
N GLY A 228 -17.49 -6.13 -14.59
CA GLY A 228 -17.12 -5.64 -13.25
C GLY A 228 -15.79 -6.22 -12.75
N PRO A 229 -15.64 -7.55 -12.62
CA PRO A 229 -14.38 -8.17 -12.23
C PRO A 229 -13.22 -7.87 -13.19
N GLY A 230 -13.47 -7.83 -14.50
CA GLY A 230 -12.46 -7.52 -15.51
C GLY A 230 -11.91 -6.11 -15.39
N ARG A 231 -12.78 -5.12 -15.20
CA ARG A 231 -12.38 -3.71 -14.99
C ARG A 231 -11.56 -3.54 -13.71
N VAL A 232 -11.96 -4.17 -12.61
CA VAL A 232 -11.19 -4.13 -11.35
C VAL A 232 -9.77 -4.68 -11.52
N LEU A 233 -9.63 -5.80 -12.24
CA LEU A 233 -8.31 -6.39 -12.52
C LEU A 233 -7.48 -5.50 -13.45
N ALA A 234 -8.10 -4.89 -14.48
CA ALA A 234 -7.43 -3.96 -15.37
C ALA A 234 -6.93 -2.71 -14.63
N GLU A 235 -7.74 -2.14 -13.74
CA GLU A 235 -7.34 -1.02 -12.89
C GLU A 235 -6.17 -1.38 -11.98
N ASN A 236 -6.18 -2.58 -11.39
CA ASN A 236 -5.07 -3.03 -10.55
C ASN A 236 -3.77 -3.19 -11.36
N ALA A 237 -3.85 -3.77 -12.57
CA ALA A 237 -2.71 -3.91 -13.47
C ALA A 237 -2.14 -2.55 -13.87
N LEU A 238 -3.01 -1.59 -14.25
CA LEU A 238 -2.61 -0.24 -14.61
C LEU A 238 -1.93 0.48 -13.46
N ARG A 239 -2.40 0.31 -12.22
CA ARG A 239 -1.72 0.90 -11.06
C ARG A 239 -0.34 0.34 -10.83
N LEU A 240 -0.12 -0.95 -11.09
CA LEU A 240 1.23 -1.51 -11.07
C LEU A 240 2.09 -0.92 -12.20
N PHE A 241 1.57 -0.83 -13.43
CA PHE A 241 2.32 -0.20 -14.52
C PHE A 241 2.65 1.27 -14.22
N ASP A 242 1.70 2.04 -13.70
CA ASP A 242 1.88 3.43 -13.31
C ASP A 242 2.90 3.56 -12.19
N TRP A 243 2.83 2.69 -11.19
CA TRP A 243 3.81 2.60 -10.11
C TRP A 243 5.22 2.28 -10.64
N LEU A 244 5.36 1.38 -11.60
CA LEU A 244 6.68 0.91 -12.06
C LEU A 244 7.30 1.81 -13.16
N SER A 245 6.56 2.79 -13.66
CA SER A 245 6.94 3.64 -14.80
C SER A 245 8.11 4.58 -14.49
N PRO A 246 9.05 4.81 -15.43
CA PRO A 246 9.18 4.11 -16.72
C PRO A 246 9.64 2.66 -16.52
N ILE A 247 9.10 1.73 -17.32
CA ILE A 247 9.57 0.34 -17.35
C ILE A 247 10.46 0.17 -18.57
N THR A 248 11.72 -0.21 -18.34
CA THR A 248 12.67 -0.55 -19.40
C THR A 248 12.83 -2.07 -19.47
N VAL A 249 12.63 -2.62 -20.66
CA VAL A 249 12.87 -4.03 -20.98
C VAL A 249 14.09 -4.10 -21.91
N PRO A 250 14.97 -5.12 -21.80
CA PRO A 250 16.07 -5.33 -22.75
C PRO A 250 15.56 -5.31 -24.21
N GLU A 251 16.26 -4.60 -25.10
CA GLU A 251 15.80 -4.40 -26.48
C GLU A 251 15.71 -5.72 -27.27
N ASP A 252 16.63 -6.64 -27.00
CA ASP A 252 16.71 -7.98 -27.58
C ASP A 252 15.55 -8.90 -27.16
N ALA A 253 14.81 -8.54 -26.10
CA ALA A 253 13.62 -9.27 -25.69
C ALA A 253 12.46 -9.10 -26.68
N GLY A 254 12.42 -8.03 -27.48
CA GLY A 254 11.31 -7.78 -28.41
C GLY A 254 9.94 -7.53 -27.75
N VAL A 255 9.89 -7.34 -26.43
CA VAL A 255 8.66 -7.17 -25.64
C VAL A 255 8.35 -5.70 -25.34
N HIS A 256 7.06 -5.34 -25.39
CA HIS A 256 6.54 -3.99 -25.27
C HIS A 256 5.38 -3.90 -24.27
N VAL A 257 5.71 -3.83 -22.98
CA VAL A 257 4.73 -3.75 -21.88
C VAL A 257 3.79 -2.54 -21.98
N GLU A 258 4.25 -1.44 -22.59
CA GLU A 258 3.44 -0.24 -22.80
C GLU A 258 2.26 -0.47 -23.75
N ALA A 259 2.34 -1.44 -24.67
CA ALA A 259 1.22 -1.77 -25.55
C ALA A 259 0.05 -2.38 -24.75
N VAL A 260 0.37 -3.24 -23.77
CA VAL A 260 -0.62 -3.81 -22.84
C VAL A 260 -1.23 -2.71 -21.98
N ARG A 261 -0.40 -1.84 -21.39
CA ARG A 261 -0.85 -0.70 -20.57
C ARG A 261 -1.77 0.23 -21.36
N ALA A 262 -1.40 0.61 -22.57
CA ALA A 262 -2.20 1.48 -23.44
C ALA A 262 -3.56 0.85 -23.78
N THR A 263 -3.57 -0.45 -24.07
CA THR A 263 -4.81 -1.18 -24.39
C THR A 263 -5.76 -1.23 -23.20
N LEU A 264 -5.26 -1.51 -21.99
CA LEU A 264 -6.10 -1.50 -20.79
C LEU A 264 -6.68 -0.10 -20.51
N ARG A 265 -5.89 0.97 -20.65
CA ARG A 265 -6.40 2.35 -20.52
C ARG A 265 -7.50 2.64 -21.52
N TRP A 266 -7.30 2.25 -22.78
CA TRP A 266 -8.31 2.44 -23.82
C TRP A 266 -9.60 1.70 -23.50
N ILE A 267 -9.54 0.44 -23.04
CA ILE A 267 -10.71 -0.35 -22.64
C ILE A 267 -11.46 0.34 -21.49
N LEU A 268 -10.76 0.77 -20.44
CA LEU A 268 -11.40 1.39 -19.27
C LEU A 268 -12.04 2.75 -19.58
N ALA A 269 -11.52 3.47 -20.57
CA ALA A 269 -12.09 4.72 -21.04
C ALA A 269 -13.40 4.54 -21.81
N GLN A 270 -13.74 3.32 -22.24
CA GLN A 270 -15.01 3.05 -22.92
C GLN A 270 -16.18 3.03 -21.93
N GLY A 271 -17.34 3.52 -22.39
CA GLY A 271 -18.60 3.48 -21.64
C GLY A 271 -19.22 2.08 -21.50
N GLY A 272 -18.66 1.08 -22.19
CA GLY A 272 -19.08 -0.32 -22.13
C GLY A 272 -17.99 -1.23 -22.71
N LEU A 273 -18.20 -2.56 -22.67
CA LEU A 273 -17.23 -3.50 -23.21
C LEU A 273 -17.10 -3.35 -24.74
N PRO A 274 -15.87 -3.18 -25.28
CA PRO A 274 -15.64 -3.20 -26.71
C PRO A 274 -15.89 -4.61 -27.28
N ASP A 275 -16.42 -4.68 -28.51
CA ASP A 275 -16.68 -5.94 -29.23
C ASP A 275 -16.01 -5.92 -30.62
N PRO A 276 -15.01 -6.78 -30.90
CA PRO A 276 -14.40 -7.71 -29.96
C PRO A 276 -13.52 -6.99 -28.93
N VAL A 277 -13.35 -7.59 -27.75
CA VAL A 277 -12.38 -7.10 -26.75
C VAL A 277 -10.98 -7.13 -27.37
N PRO A 278 -10.25 -5.98 -27.42
CA PRO A 278 -8.92 -5.94 -28.00
C PRO A 278 -7.95 -6.90 -27.31
N ARG A 279 -7.06 -7.50 -28.11
CA ARG A 279 -6.00 -8.38 -27.61
C ARG A 279 -4.66 -7.68 -27.80
N PRO A 280 -4.09 -7.06 -26.74
CA PRO A 280 -2.75 -6.52 -26.82
C PRO A 280 -1.76 -7.65 -27.05
N ARG A 281 -0.68 -7.33 -27.76
CA ARG A 281 0.49 -8.19 -27.85
C ARG A 281 1.60 -7.63 -26.98
N LEU A 282 2.30 -8.53 -26.28
CA LEU A 282 3.56 -8.25 -25.63
C LEU A 282 4.66 -8.13 -26.67
N HIS A 283 4.70 -8.98 -27.70
CA HIS A 283 5.70 -8.84 -28.75
C HIS A 283 5.36 -7.71 -29.71
N ARG A 284 6.40 -7.05 -30.23
CA ARG A 284 6.25 -6.21 -31.42
C ARG A 284 5.72 -7.05 -32.59
N PRO A 285 4.79 -6.52 -33.41
CA PRO A 285 4.34 -7.18 -34.62
C PRO A 285 5.45 -7.33 -35.66
#